data_AF-A0A2T3N7A0-F1
#
_entry.id   AF-A0A2T3N7A0-F1
#
_cell.length_a   1.000
_cell.length_b   1.000
_cell.length_c   1.000
_cell.angle_alpha   90.00
_cell.angle_beta   90.00
_cell.angle_gamma   90.00
#
_symmetry.space_group_name_H-M   'P 1'
#
loop_
_entity.id
_entity.type
_entity.pdbx_description
1 polymer ?
#
loop_
_entity_poly.entity_id
_entity_poly.type
_entity_poly.pdbx_seq_one_letter_code
_entity_poly.pdbx_strand_id
1 'polypeptide(L)'
;MQSVLNDMKFVFLALFLAMFTQTLTTGISLFDMWDSFIAMSIVVLLSLIAKEYIKSPLPTFAYATIIGILICLPETAVRTFFLDSIGKVQFLSCTVPLLAFAGLSVGGKMEELKQLSWKIIVLFLVVATSCFLGASLIAQIGFTMKGII
;
A
#
# COMPACT_ATOMS: atom_id res chain seq x y z
N MET A 1 20.62 6.63 9.32
CA MET A 1 20.18 5.79 10.47
C MET A 1 19.19 6.46 11.45
N GLN A 2 19.46 7.65 12.03
CA GLN A 2 18.45 8.31 12.90
C GLN A 2 17.17 8.71 12.15
N SER A 3 17.26 9.10 10.87
CA SER A 3 16.10 9.35 10.01
C SER A 3 15.22 8.10 9.88
N VAL A 4 15.83 6.95 9.54
CA VAL A 4 15.13 5.67 9.40
C VAL A 4 14.41 5.27 10.69
N LEU A 5 15.01 5.52 11.85
CA LEU A 5 14.37 5.19 13.13
C LEU A 5 13.12 6.04 13.38
N ASN A 6 13.12 7.31 13.00
CA ASN A 6 11.94 8.17 13.13
C ASN A 6 10.87 7.80 12.11
N ASP A 7 11.24 7.54 10.86
CA ASP A 7 10.31 7.06 9.82
C ASP A 7 9.64 5.75 10.26
N MET A 8 10.42 4.85 10.87
CA MET A 8 9.93 3.56 11.35
C MET A 8 8.94 3.69 12.52
N LYS A 9 9.06 4.71 13.38
CA LYS A 9 8.05 4.98 14.42
C LYS A 9 6.69 5.34 13.80
N PHE A 10 6.68 6.15 12.75
CA PHE A 10 5.44 6.48 12.02
C PHE A 10 4.87 5.26 11.31
N VAL A 11 5.73 4.43 10.72
CA VAL A 11 5.32 3.16 10.10
C VAL A 11 4.67 2.23 11.13
N PHE A 12 5.28 2.07 12.31
CA PHE A 12 4.69 1.24 13.36
C PHE A 12 3.32 1.75 13.81
N LEU A 13 3.16 3.06 13.96
CA LEU A 13 1.85 3.65 14.25
C LEU A 13 0.84 3.36 13.13
N ALA A 14 1.23 3.52 11.87
CA ALA A 14 0.37 3.25 10.72
C ALA A 14 -0.01 1.75 10.63
N LEU A 15 0.93 0.85 10.87
CA LEU A 15 0.69 -0.60 10.89
C LEU A 15 -0.23 -0.99 12.04
N PHE A 16 -0.05 -0.40 13.22
CA PHE A 16 -0.94 -0.64 14.36
C PHE A 16 -2.37 -0.21 14.05
N LEU A 17 -2.56 0.98 13.46
CA LEU A 17 -3.88 1.45 13.01
C LEU A 17 -4.47 0.55 11.92
N ALA A 18 -3.65 0.06 10.99
CA ALA A 18 -4.08 -0.89 9.96
C ALA A 18 -4.56 -2.22 10.57
N MET A 19 -3.85 -2.76 11.56
CA MET A 19 -4.29 -3.97 12.27
C MET A 19 -5.57 -3.73 13.08
N PHE A 20 -5.66 -2.59 13.76
CA PHE A 20 -6.85 -2.23 14.53
C PHE A 20 -8.08 -2.13 13.62
N THR A 21 -7.96 -1.48 12.47
CA THR A 21 -9.04 -1.40 11.48
C THR A 21 -9.36 -2.74 10.84
N GLN A 22 -8.38 -3.63 10.64
CA GLN A 22 -8.62 -5.01 10.23
C GLN A 22 -9.45 -5.77 11.26
N THR A 23 -9.12 -5.68 12.55
CA THR A 23 -9.91 -6.32 13.61
C THR A 23 -11.35 -5.80 13.63
N LEU A 24 -11.57 -4.50 13.44
CA LEU A 24 -12.92 -3.94 13.35
C LEU A 24 -13.70 -4.39 12.11
N THR A 25 -13.02 -4.62 10.99
CA THR A 25 -13.66 -4.94 9.71
C THR A 25 -13.92 -6.44 9.55
N THR A 26 -12.98 -7.29 9.98
CA THR A 26 -12.99 -8.74 9.73
C THR A 26 -13.25 -9.57 10.98
N GLY A 27 -13.17 -8.98 12.18
CA GLY A 27 -13.34 -9.68 13.45
C GLY A 27 -12.15 -10.55 13.87
N ILE A 28 -11.04 -10.55 13.10
CA ILE A 28 -9.82 -11.30 13.45
C ILE A 28 -9.13 -10.63 14.64
N SER A 29 -8.72 -11.42 15.63
CA SER A 29 -8.02 -10.92 16.81
C SER A 29 -6.66 -10.32 16.44
N LEU A 30 -6.29 -9.22 17.10
CA LEU A 30 -4.98 -8.56 16.95
C LEU A 30 -3.79 -9.53 17.12
N PHE A 31 -3.93 -10.51 18.02
CA PHE A 31 -2.88 -11.49 18.31
C PHE A 31 -2.63 -12.47 17.16
N ASP A 32 -3.67 -12.82 16.39
CA ASP A 32 -3.56 -13.78 15.29
C ASP A 32 -2.85 -13.18 14.06
N MET A 33 -2.70 -11.85 14.04
CA MET A 33 -2.12 -11.06 12.96
C MET A 33 -0.67 -10.61 13.23
N TRP A 34 -0.03 -11.14 14.29
CA TRP A 34 1.33 -10.74 14.66
C TRP A 34 2.35 -11.03 13.55
N ASP A 35 2.15 -12.12 12.81
CA ASP A 35 2.99 -12.54 11.69
C ASP A 35 2.89 -11.56 10.52
N SER A 36 1.68 -11.06 10.26
CA SER A 36 1.38 -10.03 9.25
C SER A 36 2.10 -8.72 9.57
N PHE A 37 2.05 -8.31 10.84
CA PHE A 37 2.73 -7.11 11.32
C PHE A 37 4.24 -7.19 11.11
N ILE A 38 4.85 -8.33 11.45
CA ILE A 38 6.28 -8.55 11.28
C ILE A 38 6.65 -8.56 9.80
N ALA A 39 5.91 -9.30 8.98
CA ALA A 39 6.14 -9.36 7.54
C ALA A 39 6.11 -7.96 6.91
N MET A 40 5.07 -7.17 7.19
CA MET A 40 4.95 -5.80 6.67
C MET A 40 6.07 -4.89 7.21
N SER A 41 6.41 -4.99 8.49
CA SER A 41 7.48 -4.18 9.10
C SER A 41 8.84 -4.48 8.48
N ILE A 42 9.17 -5.76 8.23
CA ILE A 42 10.42 -6.17 7.56
C ILE A 42 10.51 -5.57 6.16
N VAL A 43 9.45 -5.66 5.36
CA VAL A 43 9.46 -5.10 3.99
C VAL A 43 9.66 -3.59 4.01
N VAL A 44 8.99 -2.88 4.92
CA VAL A 44 9.13 -1.43 5.02
C VAL A 44 10.53 -1.04 5.52
N LEU A 45 11.07 -1.74 6.51
CA LEU A 45 12.44 -1.54 6.99
C LEU A 45 13.45 -1.72 5.85
N LEU A 46 13.36 -2.82 5.10
CA LEU A 46 14.23 -3.08 3.95
C LEU A 46 14.09 -1.97 2.89
N SER A 47 12.88 -1.47 2.66
CA SER A 47 12.64 -0.38 1.69
C SER A 47 13.24 0.95 2.12
N LEU A 48 13.22 1.27 3.42
CA LEU A 48 13.83 2.47 3.98
C LEU A 48 15.36 2.40 3.89
N ILE A 49 15.93 1.24 4.24
CA ILE A 49 17.37 1.00 4.09
C ILE A 49 17.76 1.09 2.61
N ALA A 50 17.02 0.43 1.72
CA ALA A 50 17.30 0.47 0.28
C ALA A 50 17.29 1.89 -0.27
N LYS A 51 16.36 2.75 0.16
CA LYS A 51 16.32 4.16 -0.22
C LYS A 51 17.50 4.98 0.33
N GLU A 52 17.97 4.70 1.54
CA GLU A 52 19.11 5.41 2.13
C GLU A 52 20.42 5.05 1.41
N TYR A 53 20.58 3.79 0.99
CA TYR A 53 21.76 3.30 0.27
C TYR A 53 21.73 3.63 -1.23
N ILE A 54 20.58 3.45 -1.88
CA ILE A 54 20.39 3.69 -3.29
C ILE A 54 19.86 5.12 -3.44
N LYS A 55 20.77 6.07 -3.68
CA LYS A 55 20.46 7.50 -3.94
C LYS A 55 19.73 7.68 -5.28
N SER A 56 18.53 7.14 -5.38
CA SER A 56 17.65 7.26 -6.54
C SER A 56 16.45 8.13 -6.20
N PRO A 57 15.84 8.80 -7.22
CA PRO A 57 14.66 9.64 -7.02
C PRO A 57 13.41 8.84 -6.63
N LEU A 58 13.49 7.50 -6.58
CA LEU A 58 12.37 6.66 -6.26
C LEU A 58 11.88 6.86 -4.81
N PRO A 59 10.57 6.99 -4.61
CA PRO A 59 9.99 7.06 -3.27
C PRO A 59 10.13 5.72 -2.54
N THR A 60 10.06 5.74 -1.21
CA THR A 60 10.22 4.55 -0.36
C THR A 60 9.27 3.41 -0.76
N PHE A 61 8.01 3.74 -1.08
CA PHE A 61 7.01 2.73 -1.46
C PHE A 61 7.36 1.97 -2.75
N ALA A 62 8.12 2.60 -3.67
CA ALA A 62 8.56 1.93 -4.89
C ALA A 62 9.55 0.80 -4.55
N TYR A 63 10.47 1.05 -3.62
CA TYR A 63 11.37 0.01 -3.10
C TYR A 63 10.59 -1.09 -2.37
N ALA A 64 9.60 -0.74 -1.54
CA ALA A 64 8.75 -1.74 -0.89
C ALA A 64 8.04 -2.64 -1.90
N THR A 65 7.58 -2.08 -3.01
CA THR A 65 6.94 -2.82 -4.11
C THR A 65 7.91 -3.78 -4.78
N ILE A 66 9.11 -3.30 -5.14
CA ILE A 66 10.15 -4.14 -5.76
C ILE A 66 10.57 -5.28 -4.83
N ILE A 67 10.82 -4.98 -3.55
CA ILE A 67 11.19 -5.96 -2.54
C ILE A 67 10.08 -6.99 -2.35
N GLY A 68 8.82 -6.54 -2.28
CA GLY A 68 7.66 -7.42 -2.18
C GLY A 68 7.56 -8.37 -3.39
N ILE A 69 7.76 -7.88 -4.61
CA ILE A 69 7.78 -8.71 -5.82
C ILE A 69 8.89 -9.76 -5.72
N LEU A 70 10.11 -9.37 -5.33
CA LEU A 70 11.24 -10.29 -5.20
C LEU A 70 10.99 -11.39 -4.16
N ILE A 71 10.39 -11.03 -3.03
CA ILE A 71 10.01 -11.99 -1.98
C ILE A 71 8.95 -12.98 -2.47
N CYS A 72 8.02 -12.52 -3.31
CA CYS A 72 6.92 -13.33 -3.83
C CYS A 72 7.26 -14.17 -5.07
N LEU A 73 8.49 -14.07 -5.60
CA LEU A 73 8.95 -14.91 -6.70
C LEU A 73 8.97 -16.40 -6.30
N PRO A 74 8.62 -17.32 -7.22
CA PRO A 74 8.48 -18.75 -6.92
C PRO A 74 9.77 -19.39 -6.36
N GLU A 75 10.93 -18.90 -6.78
CA GLU A 75 12.26 -19.39 -6.38
C GLU A 75 12.67 -18.96 -4.96
N THR A 76 11.90 -18.09 -4.30
CA THR A 76 12.27 -17.50 -3.01
C THR A 76 11.78 -18.36 -1.84
N ALA A 77 12.72 -18.84 -0.99
CA ALA A 77 12.43 -19.74 0.13
C ALA A 77 11.46 -19.17 1.19
N VAL A 78 11.45 -17.85 1.39
CA VAL A 78 10.57 -17.18 2.37
C VAL A 78 9.17 -16.87 1.84
N ARG A 79 8.88 -17.18 0.57
CA ARG A 79 7.63 -16.81 -0.11
C ARG A 79 6.37 -17.26 0.63
N THR A 80 6.33 -18.52 1.08
CA THR A 80 5.14 -19.10 1.72
C THR A 80 4.75 -18.36 2.99
N PHE A 81 5.73 -18.07 3.85
CA PHE A 81 5.53 -17.28 5.06
C PHE A 81 4.92 -15.91 4.74
N PHE A 82 5.47 -15.17 3.77
CA PHE A 82 4.95 -13.84 3.41
C PHE A 82 3.55 -13.90 2.80
N LEU A 83 3.26 -14.88 1.95
CA LEU A 83 1.94 -15.04 1.36
C LEU A 83 0.89 -15.41 2.41
N ASP A 84 1.19 -16.33 3.31
CA ASP A 84 0.27 -16.77 4.36
C ASP A 84 0.03 -15.66 5.40
N SER A 85 1.08 -14.91 5.75
CA SER A 85 0.95 -13.77 6.67
C SER A 85 0.18 -12.62 6.03
N ILE A 86 0.57 -12.16 4.84
CA ILE A 86 -0.10 -11.01 4.20
C ILE A 86 -1.52 -11.38 3.76
N GLY A 87 -1.78 -12.63 3.37
CA GLY A 87 -3.09 -13.11 2.95
C GLY A 87 -4.19 -12.99 4.01
N LYS A 88 -3.82 -12.90 5.30
CA LYS A 88 -4.76 -12.68 6.41
C LYS A 88 -5.27 -11.24 6.49
N VAL A 89 -4.52 -10.28 5.93
CA VAL A 89 -4.85 -8.85 5.98
C VAL A 89 -5.61 -8.47 4.73
N GLN A 90 -6.81 -7.90 4.92
CA GLN A 90 -7.58 -7.39 3.80
C GLN A 90 -7.15 -5.95 3.50
N PHE A 91 -6.76 -5.71 2.26
CA PHE A 91 -6.33 -4.39 1.79
C PHE A 91 -7.39 -3.30 2.03
N LEU A 92 -8.67 -3.66 1.96
CA LEU A 92 -9.77 -2.72 2.16
C LEU A 92 -9.81 -2.17 3.59
N SER A 93 -9.49 -2.96 4.60
CA SER A 93 -9.47 -2.49 5.99
C SER A 93 -8.41 -1.42 6.22
N CYS A 94 -7.25 -1.56 5.58
CA CYS A 94 -6.18 -0.57 5.61
C CYS A 94 -6.56 0.75 4.92
N THR A 95 -7.61 0.76 4.11
CA THR A 95 -8.06 1.95 3.38
C THR A 95 -8.66 2.99 4.33
N VAL A 96 -9.31 2.56 5.42
CA VAL A 96 -9.96 3.48 6.39
C VAL A 96 -8.96 4.47 7.03
N PRO A 97 -7.88 4.02 7.69
CA PRO A 97 -6.91 4.94 8.27
C PRO A 97 -6.21 5.78 7.19
N LEU A 98 -5.96 5.21 6.01
CA LEU A 98 -5.32 5.90 4.90
C LEU A 98 -6.19 7.06 4.37
N LEU A 99 -7.50 6.84 4.20
CA LEU A 99 -8.45 7.89 3.82
C LEU A 99 -8.60 8.95 4.91
N ALA A 100 -8.57 8.56 6.19
CA ALA A 100 -8.57 9.51 7.29
C ALA A 100 -7.34 10.43 7.27
N PHE A 101 -6.14 9.87 7.08
CA PHE A 101 -4.92 10.65 6.93
C PHE A 101 -4.90 11.51 5.67
N ALA A 102 -5.42 11.00 4.55
CA ALA A 102 -5.59 11.78 3.34
C ALA A 102 -6.52 12.98 3.58
N GLY A 103 -7.69 12.75 4.19
CA GLY A 103 -8.64 13.81 4.55
C GLY A 103 -8.03 14.86 5.48
N LEU A 104 -7.30 14.43 6.52
CA LEU A 104 -6.57 15.34 7.42
C LEU A 104 -5.50 16.14 6.67
N SER A 105 -4.79 15.53 5.72
CA SER A 105 -3.73 16.20 4.94
C SER A 105 -4.29 17.29 4.03
N VAL A 106 -5.48 17.11 3.45
CA VAL A 106 -6.12 18.13 2.61
C VAL A 106 -6.92 19.15 3.44
N GLY A 107 -7.26 18.83 4.70
CA GLY A 107 -8.03 19.72 5.57
C GLY A 107 -7.41 21.10 5.81
N GLY A 108 -6.09 21.26 5.69
CA GLY A 108 -5.42 22.56 5.76
C GLY A 108 -5.48 23.40 4.48
N LYS A 109 -5.98 22.83 3.37
CA LYS A 109 -5.98 23.43 2.02
C LYS A 109 -7.40 23.69 1.52
N MET A 110 -8.32 24.04 2.42
CA MET A 110 -9.74 24.24 2.08
C MET A 110 -9.97 25.36 1.06
N GLU A 111 -9.14 26.41 1.05
CA GLU A 111 -9.24 27.48 0.04
C GLU A 111 -8.90 27.00 -1.37
N GLU A 112 -7.83 26.21 -1.53
CA GLU A 112 -7.46 25.59 -2.81
C GLU A 112 -8.54 24.58 -3.26
N LEU A 113 -9.05 23.76 -2.34
CA LEU A 113 -10.16 22.85 -2.60
C LEU A 113 -11.41 23.60 -3.08
N LYS A 114 -11.73 24.74 -2.48
CA LYS A 114 -12.88 25.58 -2.87
C LYS A 114 -12.73 26.15 -4.28
N GLN A 115 -11.52 26.50 -4.72
CA GLN A 115 -11.30 26.93 -6.10
C GLN A 115 -11.57 25.81 -7.11
N LEU A 116 -11.31 24.56 -6.70
CA LEU A 116 -11.56 23.38 -7.52
C LEU A 116 -13.01 22.85 -7.41
N SER A 117 -13.77 23.17 -6.35
CA SER A 117 -15.20 22.88 -6.09
C SER A 117 -15.75 21.67 -6.85
N TRP A 118 -16.47 21.90 -7.96
CA TRP A 118 -17.14 20.85 -8.73
C TRP A 118 -16.21 20.11 -9.70
N LYS A 119 -15.08 20.73 -10.07
CA LYS A 119 -14.11 20.16 -11.01
C LYS A 119 -13.42 18.93 -10.42
N ILE A 120 -13.30 18.83 -9.09
CA ILE A 120 -12.73 17.66 -8.41
C ILE A 120 -13.55 16.40 -8.70
N ILE A 121 -14.88 16.50 -8.69
CA ILE A 121 -15.75 15.34 -8.92
C ILE A 121 -15.57 14.83 -10.35
N VAL A 122 -15.58 15.74 -11.33
CA VAL A 122 -15.36 15.40 -12.74
C VAL A 122 -13.95 14.83 -12.94
N LEU A 123 -12.93 15.45 -12.35
CA LEU A 123 -11.55 14.97 -12.40
C LEU A 123 -11.44 13.55 -11.83
N PHE A 124 -12.06 13.30 -10.68
CA PHE A 124 -12.07 11.98 -10.05
C PHE A 124 -12.73 10.94 -10.95
N LEU A 125 -13.88 11.23 -11.54
CA LEU A 125 -14.56 10.33 -12.47
C LEU A 125 -13.68 10.02 -13.69
N VAL A 126 -13.12 11.05 -14.34
CA VAL A 126 -12.25 10.87 -15.51
C VAL A 126 -10.97 10.08 -15.16
N VAL A 127 -10.33 10.36 -14.02
CA VAL A 127 -9.12 9.67 -13.59
C VAL A 127 -9.41 8.23 -13.18
N ALA A 128 -10.49 7.98 -12.44
CA ALA A 128 -10.90 6.64 -12.04
C ALA A 128 -11.26 5.78 -13.25
N THR A 129 -12.05 6.32 -14.19
CA THR A 129 -12.42 5.62 -15.41
C THR A 129 -11.20 5.36 -16.30
N SER A 130 -10.31 6.34 -16.49
CA SER A 130 -9.12 6.15 -17.32
C SER A 130 -8.14 5.12 -16.74
N CYS A 131 -7.95 5.10 -15.41
CA CYS A 131 -7.13 4.10 -14.74
C CYS A 131 -7.72 2.69 -14.89
N PHE A 132 -9.04 2.55 -14.69
CA PHE A 132 -9.72 1.27 -14.87
C PHE A 132 -9.65 0.77 -16.31
N LEU A 133 -9.97 1.62 -17.29
CA LEU A 133 -9.90 1.28 -18.70
C LEU A 133 -8.46 0.91 -19.11
N GLY A 134 -7.46 1.68 -18.68
CA GLY A 134 -6.06 1.37 -18.96
C GLY A 134 -5.64 0.00 -18.42
N ALA A 135 -5.95 -0.29 -17.15
CA ALA A 135 -5.65 -1.59 -16.54
C ALA A 135 -6.40 -2.74 -17.23
N SER A 136 -7.69 -2.56 -17.54
CA SER A 136 -8.51 -3.55 -18.23
C SER A 136 -7.98 -3.86 -19.64
N LEU A 137 -7.54 -2.85 -20.38
CA LEU A 137 -7.03 -3.00 -21.74
C LEU A 137 -5.71 -3.79 -21.76
N ILE A 138 -4.80 -3.50 -20.83
CA ILE A 138 -3.56 -4.26 -20.65
C ILE A 138 -3.88 -5.72 -20.26
N ALA A 139 -4.82 -5.94 -19.33
CA ALA A 139 -5.23 -7.27 -18.92
C ALA A 139 -5.84 -8.06 -20.09
N GLN A 140 -6.71 -7.43 -20.89
CA GLN A 140 -7.31 -8.04 -22.09
C GLN A 140 -6.23 -8.49 -23.07
N ILE A 141 -5.28 -7.61 -23.41
CA ILE A 141 -4.17 -7.95 -24.31
C ILE A 141 -3.37 -9.14 -23.75
N GLY A 142 -3.00 -9.08 -22.47
CA GLY A 142 -2.20 -10.12 -21.83
C GLY A 142 -2.91 -11.48 -21.77
N PHE A 143 -4.22 -11.50 -21.54
CA PHE A 143 -5.00 -12.74 -21.50
C PHE A 143 -5.28 -13.32 -22.88
N THR A 144 -5.52 -12.48 -23.88
CA THR A 144 -5.67 -12.92 -25.27
C THR A 144 -4.37 -13.49 -25.83
N MET A 145 -3.21 -12.89 -25.50
CA MET A 145 -1.92 -13.48 -25.85
C MET A 145 -1.69 -14.85 -25.19
N LYS A 146 -2.24 -15.09 -24.00
CA LYS A 146 -2.18 -16.39 -23.30
C LYS A 146 -3.28 -17.37 -23.75
N GLY A 147 -4.21 -16.95 -24.61
CA GLY A 147 -5.34 -17.78 -25.05
C GLY A 147 -6.34 -18.13 -23.94
N ILE A 148 -6.39 -17.35 -22.86
CA ILE A 148 -7.35 -17.54 -21.76
C ILE A 148 -8.73 -16.97 -22.14
N ILE A 149 -8.74 -15.92 -22.98
CA ILE A 149 -9.92 -15.21 -23.51
C ILE A 149 -9.63 -14.82 -24.96
#